data_AF-A0A015IZ91-F1
#
_entry.id   AF-A0A015IZ91-F1
#
_cell.length_a   1.000
_cell.length_b   1.000
_cell.length_c   1.000
_cell.angle_alpha   90.00
_cell.angle_beta   90.00
_cell.angle_gamma   90.00
#
_symmetry.space_group_name_H-M   'P 1'
#
loop_
_entity.id
_entity.type
_entity.pdbx_description
1 polymer ?
#
loop_
_entity_poly.entity_id
_entity_poly.type
_entity_poly.pdbx_seq_one_letter_code
_entity_poly.pdbx_strand_id
1 'polypeptide(L)'
;MATQAQVIPKFGEQKKAFSIDELKQLIVAVKSMSDLNQAKRYLCSYFIPCADHHGVFWWDPDSKSLKHVIDKNIGKLICPITKAFYTQPEQGPSQKTEFKIYKWFIVENTDVCNATCDPYKQ
;
A
#
# COMPACT_ATOMS: atom_id res chain seq x y z
N MET A 1 -14.61 2.28 22.90
CA MET A 1 -13.97 3.22 21.96
C MET A 1 -13.87 2.51 20.62
N ALA A 2 -14.70 2.88 19.65
CA ALA A 2 -14.64 2.31 18.31
C ALA A 2 -13.57 3.07 17.52
N THR A 3 -12.48 2.38 17.19
CA THR A 3 -11.46 2.90 16.26
C THR A 3 -12.16 3.10 14.93
N GLN A 4 -12.55 4.33 14.62
CA GLN A 4 -13.16 4.67 13.34
C GLN A 4 -12.09 4.43 12.28
N ALA A 5 -12.21 3.33 11.54
CA ALA A 5 -11.35 3.01 10.43
C ALA A 5 -11.38 4.23 9.50
N GLN A 6 -10.24 4.91 9.35
CA GLN A 6 -10.13 6.01 8.41
C GLN A 6 -10.38 5.44 7.03
N VAL A 7 -11.58 5.69 6.50
CA VAL A 7 -11.95 5.36 5.13
C VAL A 7 -10.98 6.12 4.25
N ILE A 8 -10.01 5.40 3.68
CA ILE A 8 -9.08 5.98 2.73
C ILE A 8 -9.95 6.45 1.55
N PRO A 9 -9.90 7.74 1.16
CA PRO A 9 -10.70 8.22 0.04
C PRO A 9 -10.41 7.36 -1.18
N LYS A 10 -11.48 6.76 -1.73
CA LYS A 10 -11.40 5.96 -2.95
C LYS A 10 -10.95 6.86 -4.09
N PHE A 11 -10.18 6.29 -5.02
CA PHE A 11 -9.67 6.93 -6.22
C PHE A 11 -10.64 7.93 -6.85
N GLY A 12 -10.11 9.11 -7.15
CA GLY A 12 -10.86 10.19 -7.79
C GLY A 12 -10.08 11.51 -7.88
N GLU A 13 -9.06 11.71 -7.04
CA GLU A 13 -8.30 12.98 -7.02
C GLU A 13 -6.94 12.93 -7.73
N GLN A 14 -6.43 11.74 -8.09
CA GLN A 14 -5.07 11.62 -8.64
C GLN A 14 -5.00 11.99 -10.11
N LYS A 15 -4.26 13.08 -10.39
CA LYS A 15 -4.01 13.61 -11.74
C LYS A 15 -2.65 13.18 -12.31
N LYS A 16 -1.87 12.39 -11.57
CA LYS A 16 -0.48 12.02 -11.90
C LYS A 16 -0.34 10.50 -11.99
N ALA A 17 0.69 10.05 -12.72
CA ALA A 17 1.08 8.64 -12.74
C ALA A 17 1.71 8.24 -11.40
N PHE A 18 1.59 6.95 -11.04
CA PHE A 18 2.26 6.41 -9.86
C PHE A 18 3.78 6.57 -9.95
N SER A 19 4.42 7.04 -8.87
CA SER A 19 5.88 7.15 -8.76
C SER A 19 6.42 6.22 -7.68
N ILE A 20 7.26 5.27 -8.10
CA ILE A 20 7.95 4.37 -7.19
C ILE A 20 8.96 5.10 -6.31
N ASP A 21 9.59 6.16 -6.83
CA ASP A 21 10.59 6.92 -6.10
C ASP A 21 9.96 7.80 -5.02
N GLU A 22 8.77 8.33 -5.27
CA GLU A 22 7.99 9.05 -4.26
C GLU A 22 7.58 8.11 -3.11
N LEU A 23 7.12 6.89 -3.44
CA LEU A 23 6.81 5.89 -2.42
C LEU A 23 8.05 5.51 -1.58
N LYS A 24 9.20 5.32 -2.23
CA LYS A 24 10.46 5.06 -1.52
C LYS A 24 10.84 6.22 -0.60
N GLN A 25 10.73 7.47 -1.07
CA GLN A 25 11.01 8.65 -0.27
C GLN A 25 10.09 8.75 0.95
N LEU A 26 8.79 8.51 0.77
CA LEU A 26 7.83 8.46 1.87
C LEU A 26 8.22 7.41 2.91
N ILE A 27 8.60 6.20 2.49
CA ILE A 27 9.03 5.13 3.40
C ILE A 27 10.36 5.44 4.10
N VAL A 28 11.32 6.05 3.40
CA VAL A 28 12.63 6.40 3.97
C VAL A 28 12.49 7.49 5.05
N ALA A 29 11.61 8.47 4.84
CA ALA A 29 11.39 9.59 5.76
C ALA A 29 10.69 9.22 7.07
N VAL A 30 10.03 8.06 7.12
CA VAL A 30 9.29 7.56 8.29
C VAL A 30 10.27 7.19 9.42
N LYS A 31 10.02 7.73 10.61
CA LYS A 31 10.83 7.50 11.82
C LYS A 31 10.28 6.39 12.71
N SER A 32 8.97 6.15 12.66
CA SER A 32 8.28 5.16 13.49
C SER A 32 7.24 4.38 12.69
N MET A 33 6.81 3.22 13.17
CA MET A 33 5.74 2.45 12.53
C MET A 33 4.41 3.22 12.45
N SER A 34 4.14 4.13 13.39
CA SER A 34 2.91 4.94 13.37
C SER A 34 2.89 5.98 12.23
N ASP A 35 4.05 6.36 11.70
CA ASP A 35 4.14 7.38 10.64
C ASP A 35 3.99 6.80 9.22
N LEU A 36 3.77 5.50 9.09
CA LEU A 36 3.61 4.82 7.79
C LEU A 36 2.30 5.17 7.06
N ASN A 37 1.36 5.84 7.73
CA ASN A 37 0.03 6.14 7.17
C ASN A 37 0.09 6.91 5.85
N GLN A 38 1.06 7.82 5.67
CA GLN A 38 1.19 8.58 4.43
C GLN A 38 1.62 7.68 3.26
N ALA A 39 2.61 6.80 3.47
CA ALA A 39 3.06 5.86 2.45
C ALA A 39 1.97 4.83 2.10
N LYS A 40 1.24 4.36 3.10
CA LYS A 40 0.07 3.48 2.94
C LYS A 40 -1.02 4.13 2.11
N ARG A 41 -1.40 5.37 2.46
CA ARG A 41 -2.40 6.15 1.72
C ARG A 41 -1.95 6.43 0.29
N TYR A 42 -0.67 6.76 0.09
CA TYR A 42 -0.12 6.93 -1.25
C TYR A 42 -0.32 5.67 -2.08
N LEU A 43 0.13 4.51 -1.59
CA LEU A 43 0.00 3.25 -2.32
C LEU A 43 -1.47 2.88 -2.59
N CYS A 44 -2.36 3.00 -1.60
CA CYS A 44 -3.79 2.74 -1.78
C CYS A 44 -4.51 3.77 -2.67
N SER A 45 -3.90 4.93 -2.93
CA SER A 45 -4.41 5.92 -3.89
C SER A 45 -4.07 5.56 -5.34
N TYR A 46 -3.21 4.55 -5.56
CA TYR A 46 -2.76 4.10 -6.89
C TYR A 46 -2.99 2.62 -7.16
N PHE A 47 -3.20 1.81 -6.12
CA PHE A 47 -3.53 0.40 -6.24
C PHE A 47 -4.65 -0.03 -5.30
N ILE A 48 -5.54 -0.88 -5.79
CA ILE A 48 -6.56 -1.57 -5.01
C ILE A 48 -6.30 -3.08 -5.13
N PRO A 49 -6.01 -3.80 -4.04
CA PRO A 49 -5.89 -5.25 -4.10
C PRO A 49 -7.22 -5.89 -4.51
N CYS A 50 -7.16 -6.86 -5.43
CA CYS A 50 -8.29 -7.68 -5.84
C CYS A 50 -8.30 -8.96 -5.00
N ALA A 51 -9.41 -9.24 -4.31
CA ALA A 51 -9.52 -10.39 -3.40
C ALA A 51 -9.52 -11.74 -4.14
N ASP A 52 -10.14 -11.80 -5.32
CA ASP A 52 -10.49 -13.08 -5.97
C ASP A 52 -9.56 -13.47 -7.14
N HIS A 53 -8.76 -12.55 -7.63
CA HIS A 53 -7.87 -12.78 -8.77
C HIS A 53 -6.54 -12.09 -8.50
N HIS A 54 -5.51 -12.85 -8.08
CA HIS A 54 -4.10 -12.45 -7.88
C HIS A 54 -3.66 -11.23 -8.70
N GLY A 55 -4.06 -10.04 -8.26
CA GLY A 55 -4.14 -8.87 -9.13
C GLY A 55 -4.50 -7.63 -8.35
N VAL A 56 -4.25 -6.50 -8.99
CA VAL A 56 -4.55 -5.19 -8.44
C VAL A 56 -5.23 -4.34 -9.50
N PHE A 57 -6.18 -3.52 -9.09
CA PHE A 57 -6.64 -2.42 -9.93
C PHE A 57 -5.66 -1.27 -9.79
N TRP A 58 -5.15 -0.78 -10.90
CA TRP A 58 -4.34 0.43 -10.94
C TRP A 58 -5.05 1.52 -11.73
N TRP A 59 -4.81 2.78 -11.37
CA TRP A 59 -5.28 3.91 -12.16
C TRP A 59 -4.39 4.14 -13.35
N ASP A 60 -4.96 4.03 -14.55
CA ASP A 60 -4.29 4.39 -15.78
C ASP A 60 -4.61 5.86 -16.13
N PRO A 61 -3.62 6.77 -16.11
CA PRO A 61 -3.83 8.16 -16.48
C PRO A 61 -4.19 8.36 -17.95
N ASP A 62 -3.77 7.45 -18.84
CA ASP A 62 -4.00 7.56 -20.28
C ASP A 62 -5.47 7.25 -20.61
N SER A 63 -6.00 6.15 -20.06
CA SER A 63 -7.41 5.78 -20.23
C SER A 63 -8.35 6.43 -19.21
N LYS A 64 -7.81 7.12 -18.20
CA LYS A 64 -8.56 7.72 -17.07
C LYS A 64 -9.52 6.72 -16.42
N SER A 65 -9.08 5.47 -16.30
CA SER A 65 -9.90 4.38 -15.78
C SER A 65 -9.07 3.39 -14.97
N LEU A 66 -9.76 2.60 -14.14
CA LEU A 66 -9.12 1.49 -13.43
C LEU A 66 -8.90 0.34 -14.40
N LYS A 67 -7.65 -0.12 -14.50
CA LYS A 67 -7.31 -1.34 -15.23
C LYS A 67 -6.92 -2.43 -14.24
N HIS A 68 -7.34 -3.66 -14.54
CA HIS A 68 -6.89 -4.81 -13.78
C HIS A 68 -5.49 -5.23 -14.26
N VAL A 69 -4.53 -5.37 -13.34
CA VAL A 69 -3.16 -5.80 -13.61
C VAL A 69 -2.85 -7.01 -12.76
N ILE A 70 -2.29 -8.05 -13.37
CA ILE A 70 -1.88 -9.27 -12.67
C ILE A 70 -0.76 -8.94 -11.68
N ASP A 71 -0.93 -9.38 -10.43
CA ASP A 71 -0.14 -9.03 -9.24
C ASP A 71 1.37 -9.21 -9.41
N LYS A 72 1.79 -10.16 -10.25
CA LYS A 72 3.21 -10.49 -10.48
C LYS A 72 4.09 -9.28 -10.82
N ASN A 73 3.56 -8.25 -11.47
CA ASN A 73 4.34 -7.06 -11.81
C ASN A 73 4.41 -6.04 -10.67
N ILE A 74 3.33 -5.88 -9.90
CA ILE A 74 3.27 -4.95 -8.78
C ILE A 74 4.01 -5.50 -7.57
N GLY A 75 3.85 -6.80 -7.29
CA GLY A 75 4.66 -7.49 -6.30
C GLY A 75 6.15 -7.29 -6.53
N LYS A 76 6.64 -7.45 -7.77
CA LYS A 76 8.05 -7.17 -8.11
C LYS A 76 8.46 -5.72 -7.89
N LEU A 77 7.56 -4.77 -8.17
CA LEU A 77 7.83 -3.34 -8.05
C LEU A 77 7.99 -2.90 -6.59
N ILE A 78 7.12 -3.40 -5.69
CA ILE A 78 7.07 -2.95 -4.29
C ILE A 78 7.75 -3.90 -3.30
N CYS A 79 8.02 -5.16 -3.67
CA CYS A 79 8.73 -6.12 -2.82
C CYS A 79 10.09 -5.63 -2.29
N PRO A 80 10.92 -4.91 -3.09
CA PRO A 80 12.19 -4.38 -2.60
C PRO A 80 12.05 -3.27 -1.56
N ILE A 81 10.87 -2.69 -1.37
CA ILE A 81 10.67 -1.55 -0.46
C ILE A 81 10.46 -2.08 0.97
N THR A 82 11.53 -1.99 1.75
CA THR A 82 11.54 -2.35 3.16
C THR A 82 12.09 -1.20 4.01
N LYS A 83 11.70 -1.15 5.27
CA LYS A 83 12.22 -0.19 6.25
C LYS A 83 12.46 -0.90 7.58
N ALA A 84 13.67 -0.79 8.09
CA ALA A 84 14.00 -1.23 9.44
C ALA A 84 13.77 -0.09 10.43
N PHE A 85 13.11 -0.41 11.53
CA PHE A 85 12.98 0.42 12.72
C PHE A 85 13.79 -0.21 13.83
N TYR A 86 14.49 0.62 14.58
CA TYR A 86 15.27 0.21 15.73
C TYR A 86 14.65 0.83 16.96
N THR A 87 14.18 0.00 17.88
CA THR A 87 13.75 0.45 19.20
C THR A 87 14.87 0.14 20.19
N GLN A 88 15.22 1.13 20.99
CA GLN A 88 16.21 0.98 22.05
C GLN A 88 15.45 0.95 23.38
N PRO A 89 15.31 -0.23 24.00
CA PRO A 89 14.72 -0.31 25.33
C PRO A 89 15.66 0.33 26.37
N GLU A 90 15.13 0.78 27.51
CA GLU A 90 15.93 1.33 28.61
C GLU A 90 16.96 0.32 29.16
N GLN A 91 16.65 -0.97 29.06
CA GLN A 91 17.54 -2.07 29.42
C GLN A 91 17.49 -3.17 28.35
N GLY A 92 18.66 -3.61 27.89
CA GLY A 92 18.81 -4.72 26.94
C GLY A 92 19.19 -4.30 25.51
N PRO A 93 19.37 -5.28 24.60
CA PRO A 93 19.80 -5.03 23.23
C PRO A 93 18.70 -4.35 22.41
N SER A 94 19.11 -3.51 21.45
CA SER A 94 18.18 -2.88 20.52
C SER A 94 17.41 -3.93 19.72
N GLN A 95 16.11 -3.74 19.59
CA GLN A 95 15.23 -4.58 18.79
C GLN A 95 15.08 -3.99 17.39
N LYS A 96 15.24 -4.83 16.37
CA LYS A 96 15.00 -4.46 14.98
C LYS A 96 13.63 -4.97 14.55
N THR A 97 12.78 -4.08 14.07
CA THR A 97 11.52 -4.43 13.42
C THR A 97 11.57 -4.03 11.95
N GLU A 98 11.31 -4.98 11.06
CA GLU A 98 11.32 -4.73 9.62
C GLU A 98 9.89 -4.59 9.09
N PHE A 99 9.59 -3.44 8.49
CA PHE A 99 8.39 -3.21 7.73
C PHE A 99 8.64 -3.55 6.26
N LYS A 100 7.76 -4.38 5.69
CA LYS A 100 7.76 -4.74 4.27
C LYS A 100 6.46 -4.25 3.67
N ILE A 101 6.54 -3.30 2.73
CA ILE A 101 5.31 -2.70 2.19
C ILE A 101 4.48 -3.71 1.41
N TYR A 102 5.13 -4.65 0.72
CA TYR A 102 4.46 -5.72 -0.01
C TYR A 102 3.62 -6.61 0.91
N LYS A 103 4.20 -7.04 2.04
CA LYS A 103 3.49 -7.86 3.03
C LYS A 103 2.26 -7.11 3.54
N TRP A 104 2.44 -5.85 3.91
CA TRP A 104 1.34 -5.03 4.37
C TRP A 104 0.25 -4.90 3.29
N PHE A 105 0.64 -4.57 2.06
CA PHE A 105 -0.29 -4.25 0.98
C PHE A 105 -1.11 -5.46 0.49
N ILE A 106 -0.51 -6.64 0.41
CA ILE A 106 -1.18 -7.86 -0.08
C ILE A 106 -1.89 -8.63 1.03
N VAL A 107 -1.28 -8.71 2.23
CA VAL A 107 -1.74 -9.62 3.29
C VAL A 107 -2.49 -8.89 4.41
N GLU A 108 -2.03 -7.69 4.78
CA GLU A 108 -2.53 -6.98 5.97
C GLU A 108 -3.54 -5.87 5.63
N ASN A 109 -3.70 -5.53 4.35
CA ASN A 109 -4.58 -4.45 3.87
C ASN A 109 -6.00 -4.93 3.49
N THR A 110 -6.36 -6.16 3.87
CA THR A 110 -7.60 -6.85 3.46
C THR A 110 -8.89 -6.17 3.94
N ASP A 111 -8.84 -5.37 5.01
CA ASP A 111 -10.03 -4.73 5.59
C ASP A 111 -10.29 -3.29 5.11
N VAL A 112 -9.36 -2.67 4.39
CA VAL A 112 -9.41 -1.21 4.12
C VAL A 112 -9.70 -0.89 2.65
N CYS A 113 -9.29 -1.74 1.71
CA CYS A 113 -9.34 -1.42 0.27
C CYS A 113 -9.67 -2.63 -0.63
N ASN A 114 -10.50 -3.60 -0.21
CA ASN A 114 -10.93 -4.64 -1.14
C ASN A 114 -12.04 -4.09 -2.06
N ALA A 115 -11.75 -4.01 -3.36
CA ALA A 115 -12.82 -3.97 -4.36
C ALA A 115 -13.40 -5.38 -4.48
N THR A 116 -14.64 -5.57 -4.04
CA THR A 116 -15.43 -6.76 -4.39
C THR A 116 -15.74 -6.64 -5.89
N CYS A 117 -14.83 -7.13 -6.73
CA CYS A 117 -15.05 -7.13 -8.17
C CYS A 117 -15.74 -8.43 -8.54
N ASP A 118 -17.02 -8.37 -8.90
CA ASP A 118 -17.73 -9.49 -9.51
C ASP A 118 -17.15 -9.69 -10.93
N PRO A 119 -16.42 -10.78 -11.22
CA PRO A 119 -15.78 -10.97 -12.52
C PRO A 119 -16.78 -11.13 -13.67
N TYR A 120 -18.08 -11.26 -13.40
CA TYR A 120 -19.14 -11.42 -14.40
C TYR A 120 -19.88 -10.13 -14.75
N LYS A 121 -19.53 -8.98 -14.14
CA LYS A 121 -20.08 -7.66 -14.47
C LYS A 121 -19.00 -6.76 -15.07
N GLN A 122 -18.52 -7.10 -16.26
CA GLN A 122 -17.82 -6.18 -17.17
C GLN A 122 -18.64 -5.95 -18.43
#